data_AF-A0A2G0CFC8-F1
#
_entry.id   AF-A0A2G0CFC8-F1
#
_cell.length_a   1.000
_cell.length_b   1.000
_cell.length_c   1.000
_cell.angle_alpha   90.00
_cell.angle_beta   90.00
_cell.angle_gamma   90.00
#
_symmetry.space_group_name_H-M   'P 1'
#
loop_
_entity.id
_entity.type
_entity.pdbx_description
1 polymer ?
#
loop_
_entity_poly.entity_id
_entity_poly.type
_entity_poly.pdbx_seq_one_letter_code
_entity_poly.pdbx_strand_id
1 'polypeptide(L)'
;MLFSYAEKSTPFVLSPESLDWHLAKGWYRMGSTIFTTHFLFFQNRPFSAIWIRIDLQNFKFSRSQRKLLRKNAQLFDTAIAPRCIDEERERLYRKYADSFDGRLSPSVADSLEDYDNEVLFNTWEVTVRDRVRQQLVASSYFDLGGRSAASILGIFDPDLKSFSLGYYTMLLEIEHCLQQGFRYYYPGYVVPGYQRFDYKLRLGKAEYFDIRTEGWLPYNEFNPDAEAPVEAQQLALARFTEVYGRQDAGVRVKIYPLFEAGLYDIWNDDYFPYPYLVSLGGQSRHPLIVVAFDPKVRQYYLLECRHMIQTQLMFNAEYLQSFESNDFVTELLAVRQVLLQTADVHHVAEACVALNLG
;
A
#
# COMPACT_ATOMS: atom_id res chain seq x y z
N MET A 1 -17.84 -8.13 12.47
CA MET A 1 -16.48 -8.30 11.94
C MET A 1 -15.86 -6.92 11.82
N LEU A 2 -14.58 -6.80 12.19
CA LEU A 2 -13.84 -5.56 11.99
C LEU A 2 -13.56 -5.34 10.50
N PHE A 3 -13.30 -4.11 10.10
CA PHE A 3 -12.88 -3.83 8.73
C PHE A 3 -11.48 -4.41 8.49
N SER A 4 -11.30 -5.13 7.37
CA SER A 4 -9.99 -5.63 6.98
C SER A 4 -9.24 -4.54 6.24
N TYR A 5 -8.06 -4.17 6.75
CA TYR A 5 -7.22 -3.16 6.13
C TYR A 5 -6.20 -3.75 5.16
N ALA A 6 -6.10 -5.07 5.09
CA ALA A 6 -5.22 -5.79 4.22
C ALA A 6 -5.90 -7.10 3.79
N GLU A 7 -6.20 -7.23 2.50
CA GLU A 7 -6.86 -8.41 1.95
C GLU A 7 -6.15 -8.86 0.67
N LYS A 8 -6.21 -10.17 0.40
CA LYS A 8 -5.63 -10.79 -0.78
C LYS A 8 -6.65 -11.72 -1.44
N SER A 9 -6.68 -11.71 -2.76
CA SER A 9 -7.46 -12.62 -3.58
C SER A 9 -6.57 -13.23 -4.66
N THR A 10 -6.74 -14.53 -4.89
CA THR A 10 -5.99 -15.33 -5.86
C THR A 10 -6.96 -15.89 -6.91
N PRO A 11 -7.52 -15.05 -7.80
CA PRO A 11 -8.48 -15.52 -8.78
C PRO A 11 -7.77 -16.37 -9.85
N PHE A 12 -8.41 -17.46 -10.27
CA PHE A 12 -7.90 -18.32 -11.36
C PHE A 12 -8.00 -17.65 -12.74
N VAL A 13 -8.98 -16.76 -12.92
CA VAL A 13 -9.15 -15.94 -14.14
C VAL A 13 -9.53 -14.52 -13.71
N LEU A 14 -8.93 -13.53 -14.37
CA LEU A 14 -9.27 -12.13 -14.17
C LEU A 14 -9.59 -11.49 -15.52
N SER A 15 -10.88 -11.24 -15.77
CA SER A 15 -11.30 -10.49 -16.97
C SER A 15 -10.90 -9.01 -16.87
N PRO A 16 -10.79 -8.28 -18.01
CA PRO A 16 -10.55 -6.84 -17.99
C PRO A 16 -11.57 -6.05 -17.14
N GLU A 17 -12.83 -6.47 -17.14
CA GLU A 17 -13.90 -5.87 -16.33
C GLU A 17 -13.76 -6.22 -14.85
N SER A 18 -13.28 -7.43 -14.53
CA SER A 18 -12.96 -7.83 -13.16
C SER A 18 -11.81 -6.99 -12.61
N LEU A 19 -10.77 -6.72 -13.42
CA LEU A 19 -9.68 -5.83 -13.03
C LEU A 19 -10.20 -4.41 -12.77
N ASP A 20 -11.05 -3.86 -13.65
CA ASP A 20 -11.68 -2.56 -13.44
C ASP A 20 -12.47 -2.49 -12.12
N TRP A 21 -13.22 -3.54 -11.79
CA TRP A 21 -14.00 -3.61 -10.55
C TRP A 21 -13.11 -3.59 -9.30
N HIS A 22 -12.00 -4.33 -9.33
CA HIS A 22 -11.04 -4.35 -8.22
C HIS A 22 -10.34 -2.99 -8.07
N LEU A 23 -9.81 -2.44 -9.17
CA LEU A 23 -9.17 -1.12 -9.16
C LEU A 23 -10.11 -0.03 -8.65
N ALA A 24 -11.39 -0.07 -9.03
CA ALA A 24 -12.39 0.88 -8.54
C ALA A 24 -12.61 0.81 -7.02
N LYS A 25 -12.24 -0.29 -6.37
CA LYS A 25 -12.33 -0.51 -4.91
C LYS A 25 -10.99 -0.34 -4.19
N GLY A 26 -9.95 0.15 -4.86
CA GLY A 26 -8.63 0.29 -4.26
C GLY A 26 -7.86 -1.02 -4.13
N TRP A 27 -8.14 -2.00 -4.99
CA TRP A 27 -7.37 -3.25 -5.07
C TRP A 27 -6.40 -3.22 -6.25
N TYR A 28 -5.20 -3.77 -6.07
CA TYR A 28 -4.08 -3.70 -6.98
C TYR A 28 -3.35 -5.04 -7.07
N ARG A 29 -2.54 -5.21 -8.11
CA ARG A 29 -1.77 -6.45 -8.32
C ARG A 29 -0.57 -6.55 -7.38
N MET A 30 -0.29 -7.78 -6.94
CA MET A 30 0.97 -8.22 -6.35
C MET A 30 1.30 -9.62 -6.89
N GLY A 31 2.34 -9.75 -7.72
CA GLY A 31 2.65 -11.01 -8.41
C GLY A 31 1.49 -11.47 -9.28
N SER A 32 1.06 -12.72 -9.12
CA SER A 32 -0.14 -13.27 -9.79
C SER A 32 -1.46 -12.99 -9.05
N THR A 33 -1.44 -12.16 -8.00
CA THR A 33 -2.58 -11.99 -7.09
C THR A 33 -3.10 -10.55 -7.10
N ILE A 34 -4.30 -10.33 -6.57
CA ILE A 34 -4.86 -9.00 -6.38
C ILE A 34 -5.09 -8.77 -4.88
N PHE A 35 -4.66 -7.62 -4.38
CA PHE A 35 -4.68 -7.32 -2.96
C PHE A 35 -5.10 -5.87 -2.73
N THR A 36 -5.51 -5.56 -1.51
CA THR A 36 -5.57 -4.18 -1.03
C THR A 36 -4.83 -4.09 0.29
N THR A 37 -4.22 -2.93 0.53
CA THR A 37 -3.70 -2.57 1.85
C THR A 37 -3.87 -1.07 2.06
N HIS A 38 -4.06 -0.66 3.30
CA HIS A 38 -4.08 0.76 3.68
C HIS A 38 -2.94 1.13 4.64
N PHE A 39 -2.19 0.12 5.06
CA PHE A 39 -1.06 0.25 5.96
C PHE A 39 0.18 -0.36 5.30
N LEU A 40 1.33 0.26 5.52
CA LEU A 40 2.63 -0.24 5.10
C LEU A 40 3.54 -0.26 6.32
N PHE A 41 4.50 -1.18 6.35
CA PHE A 41 5.48 -1.24 7.43
C PHE A 41 6.91 -1.26 6.89
N PHE A 42 7.66 -0.19 7.16
CA PHE A 42 9.08 -0.12 6.82
C PHE A 42 9.78 0.89 7.74
N GLN A 43 11.12 0.84 7.84
CA GLN A 43 11.88 1.68 8.77
C GLN A 43 11.36 1.60 10.22
N ASN A 44 10.90 0.41 10.64
CA ASN A 44 10.29 0.14 11.94
C ASN A 44 9.10 1.06 12.31
N ARG A 45 8.39 1.57 11.31
CA ARG A 45 7.20 2.40 11.52
C ARG A 45 6.08 2.06 10.52
N PRO A 46 4.81 2.11 10.96
CA PRO A 46 3.67 2.11 10.08
C PRO A 46 3.57 3.38 9.21
N PHE A 47 3.04 3.24 8.01
CA PHE A 47 2.64 4.34 7.14
C PHE A 47 1.29 4.06 6.48
N SER A 48 0.63 5.12 6.04
CA SER A 48 -0.58 5.04 5.23
C SER A 48 -0.25 4.74 3.75
N ALA A 49 -0.91 3.74 3.16
CA ALA A 49 -0.96 3.58 1.70
C ALA A 49 -2.20 4.30 1.16
N ILE A 50 -1.99 5.38 0.41
CA ILE A 50 -3.06 6.15 -0.22
C ILE A 50 -3.10 5.82 -1.71
N TRP A 51 -3.99 4.91 -2.07
CA TRP A 51 -4.23 4.55 -3.48
C TRP A 51 -4.72 5.75 -4.26
N ILE A 52 -4.11 5.97 -5.43
CA ILE A 52 -4.46 7.08 -6.31
C ILE A 52 -4.82 6.59 -7.71
N ARG A 53 -5.63 7.39 -8.39
CA ARG A 53 -5.91 7.25 -9.83
C ARG A 53 -5.96 8.62 -10.48
N ILE A 54 -5.88 8.63 -11.81
CA ILE A 54 -6.09 9.79 -12.65
C ILE A 54 -7.31 9.51 -13.52
N ASP A 55 -8.31 10.39 -13.49
CA ASP A 55 -9.36 10.40 -14.51
C ASP A 55 -8.78 11.02 -15.80
N LEU A 56 -8.72 10.20 -16.85
CA LEU A 56 -8.23 10.57 -18.16
C LEU A 56 -9.29 11.31 -18.99
N GLN A 57 -10.54 11.39 -18.51
CA GLN A 57 -11.57 12.19 -19.15
C GLN A 57 -11.13 13.66 -19.23
N ASN A 58 -11.01 14.17 -20.46
CA ASN A 58 -10.49 15.51 -20.75
C ASN A 58 -9.06 15.79 -20.28
N PHE A 59 -8.27 14.74 -19.97
CA PHE A 59 -6.90 14.89 -19.53
C PHE A 59 -6.04 15.56 -20.61
N LYS A 60 -5.15 16.45 -20.16
CA LYS A 60 -4.18 17.13 -21.02
C LYS A 60 -2.83 17.16 -20.32
N PHE A 61 -1.80 16.67 -21.01
CA PHE A 61 -0.43 16.80 -20.52
C PHE A 61 -0.10 18.26 -20.23
N SER A 62 0.56 18.52 -19.11
CA SER A 62 1.04 19.86 -18.73
C SER A 62 2.17 20.35 -19.65
N ARG A 63 2.51 21.65 -19.58
CA ARG A 63 3.62 22.21 -20.39
C ARG A 63 4.96 21.51 -20.10
N SER A 64 5.23 21.16 -18.83
CA SER A 64 6.45 20.46 -18.43
C SER A 64 6.47 19.02 -18.90
N GLN A 65 5.35 18.29 -18.81
CA GLN A 65 5.21 16.93 -19.34
C GLN A 65 5.44 16.90 -20.86
N ARG A 66 4.79 17.80 -21.62
CA ARG A 66 5.02 17.93 -23.08
C ARG A 66 6.46 18.31 -23.43
N LYS A 67 7.15 19.06 -22.57
CA LYS A 67 8.58 19.37 -22.76
C LYS A 67 9.44 18.12 -22.54
N LEU A 68 9.16 17.35 -21.49
CA LEU A 68 9.88 16.10 -21.19
C LEU A 68 9.69 15.07 -22.30
N LEU A 69 8.44 14.83 -22.73
CA LEU A 69 8.12 13.91 -23.82
C LEU A 69 8.92 14.25 -25.09
N ARG A 70 8.89 15.52 -25.52
CA ARG A 70 9.62 15.99 -26.71
C ARG A 70 11.14 15.90 -26.58
N LYS A 71 11.69 16.21 -25.40
CA LYS A 71 13.14 16.11 -25.15
C LYS A 71 13.60 14.66 -25.26
N ASN A 72 12.89 13.76 -24.59
CA ASN A 72 13.27 12.35 -24.55
C ASN A 72 13.05 11.67 -25.92
N ALA A 73 12.00 12.03 -26.66
CA ALA A 73 11.74 11.52 -28.01
C ALA A 73 12.83 11.87 -29.07
N GLN A 74 13.74 12.80 -28.77
CA GLN A 74 14.91 13.08 -29.62
C GLN A 74 16.03 12.06 -29.42
N LEU A 75 16.12 11.48 -28.22
CA LEU A 75 17.26 10.67 -27.77
C LEU A 75 16.92 9.18 -27.67
N PHE A 76 15.65 8.87 -27.49
CA PHE A 76 15.19 7.51 -27.24
C PHE A 76 14.13 7.08 -28.25
N ASP A 77 14.18 5.81 -28.60
CA ASP A 77 13.08 5.12 -29.28
C ASP A 77 12.19 4.45 -28.24
N THR A 78 10.88 4.47 -28.50
CA THR A 78 9.88 3.93 -27.57
C THR A 78 8.97 2.95 -28.29
N ALA A 79 8.63 1.85 -27.64
CA ALA A 79 7.63 0.91 -28.14
C ALA A 79 6.70 0.46 -27.02
N ILE A 80 5.47 0.11 -27.39
CA ILE A 80 4.45 -0.42 -26.49
C ILE A 80 3.91 -1.71 -27.08
N ALA A 81 4.01 -2.82 -26.33
CA ALA A 81 3.69 -4.17 -26.79
C ALA A 81 3.23 -5.05 -25.61
N PRO A 82 2.68 -6.25 -25.85
CA PRO A 82 2.49 -7.23 -24.79
C PRO A 82 3.78 -7.49 -24.01
N ARG A 83 3.66 -7.81 -22.71
CA ARG A 83 4.81 -8.00 -21.81
C ARG A 83 5.87 -8.93 -22.40
N CYS A 84 7.15 -8.59 -22.18
CA CYS A 84 8.29 -9.45 -22.46
C CYS A 84 9.18 -9.53 -21.21
N ILE A 85 9.54 -10.75 -20.79
CA ILE A 85 10.52 -10.97 -19.72
C ILE A 85 11.68 -11.76 -20.34
N ASP A 86 12.83 -11.12 -20.43
CA ASP A 86 14.05 -11.68 -20.97
C ASP A 86 15.28 -11.20 -20.18
N GLU A 87 16.45 -11.75 -20.50
CA GLU A 87 17.69 -11.43 -19.82
C GLU A 87 18.12 -9.95 -19.97
N GLU A 88 17.66 -9.23 -21.01
CA GLU A 88 17.92 -7.80 -21.14
C GLU A 88 17.13 -6.99 -20.10
N ARG A 89 15.85 -7.32 -19.89
CA ARG A 89 15.00 -6.70 -18.87
C ARG A 89 15.49 -7.02 -17.46
N GLU A 90 15.83 -8.28 -17.21
CA GLU A 90 16.35 -8.71 -15.90
C GLU A 90 17.70 -8.04 -15.58
N ARG A 91 18.55 -7.82 -16.58
CA ARG A 91 19.80 -7.07 -16.39
C ARG A 91 19.53 -5.61 -16.00
N LEU A 92 18.59 -4.95 -16.67
CA LEU A 92 18.19 -3.59 -16.32
C LEU A 92 17.56 -3.54 -14.91
N TYR A 93 16.76 -4.54 -14.57
CA TYR A 93 16.14 -4.69 -13.26
C TYR A 93 17.19 -4.80 -12.14
N ARG A 94 18.17 -5.70 -12.28
CA ARG A 94 19.27 -5.84 -11.30
C ARG A 94 20.02 -4.52 -11.11
N LYS A 95 20.38 -3.83 -12.20
CA LYS A 95 21.02 -2.50 -12.13
C LYS A 95 20.15 -1.48 -11.39
N TYR A 96 18.85 -1.46 -11.66
CA TYR A 96 17.90 -0.60 -10.98
C TYR A 96 17.78 -0.94 -9.49
N ALA A 97 17.63 -2.22 -9.15
CA ALA A 97 17.47 -2.74 -7.80
C ALA A 97 18.69 -2.47 -6.92
N ASP A 98 19.91 -2.59 -7.46
CA ASP A 98 21.16 -2.27 -6.73
C ASP A 98 21.22 -0.80 -6.28
N SER A 99 20.52 0.10 -7.00
CA SER A 99 20.43 1.52 -6.66
C SER A 99 19.21 1.86 -5.80
N PHE A 100 18.35 0.89 -5.52
CA PHE A 100 17.06 1.09 -4.85
C PHE A 100 17.23 0.97 -3.33
N ASP A 101 16.95 2.07 -2.63
CA ASP A 101 16.99 2.11 -1.16
C ASP A 101 15.74 1.46 -0.55
N GLY A 102 15.61 0.15 -0.60
CA GLY A 102 14.44 -0.57 -0.08
C GLY A 102 14.39 -2.03 -0.51
N ARG A 103 13.27 -2.71 -0.24
CA ARG A 103 13.03 -4.07 -0.71
C ARG A 103 12.22 -4.03 -2.00
N LEU A 104 12.74 -4.68 -3.03
CA LEU A 104 12.02 -5.00 -4.26
C LEU A 104 11.90 -6.52 -4.37
N SER A 105 11.03 -6.99 -5.27
CA SER A 105 11.02 -8.40 -5.65
C SER A 105 12.40 -8.83 -6.19
N PRO A 106 12.76 -10.12 -6.15
CA PRO A 106 14.08 -10.55 -6.62
C PRO A 106 14.31 -10.35 -8.12
N SER A 107 13.25 -10.37 -8.94
CA SER A 107 13.31 -10.22 -10.40
C SER A 107 12.09 -9.52 -11.00
N VAL A 108 12.12 -9.26 -12.32
CA VAL A 108 10.92 -8.82 -13.07
C VAL A 108 9.87 -9.93 -13.04
N ALA A 109 10.30 -11.18 -13.24
CA ALA A 109 9.43 -12.34 -13.13
C ALA A 109 8.70 -12.36 -11.77
N ASP A 110 9.41 -12.27 -10.64
CA ASP A 110 8.78 -12.26 -9.30
C ASP A 110 7.88 -11.03 -9.04
N SER A 111 8.02 -9.96 -9.84
CA SER A 111 7.15 -8.79 -9.72
C SER A 111 5.82 -8.96 -10.45
N LEU A 112 5.77 -9.84 -11.46
CA LEU A 112 4.63 -10.01 -12.36
C LEU A 112 4.03 -11.42 -12.29
N GLU A 113 4.81 -12.43 -11.99
CA GLU A 113 4.43 -13.84 -12.06
C GLU A 113 4.54 -14.47 -10.67
N ASP A 114 3.79 -15.55 -10.47
CA ASP A 114 4.04 -16.51 -9.39
C ASP A 114 4.59 -17.81 -10.02
N TYR A 115 4.83 -18.83 -9.20
CA TYR A 115 5.59 -20.06 -9.51
C TYR A 115 5.29 -20.76 -10.86
N ASP A 116 4.05 -20.69 -11.37
CA ASP A 116 3.62 -21.45 -12.55
C ASP A 116 3.70 -20.67 -13.89
N ASN A 117 4.23 -19.44 -13.89
CA ASN A 117 4.28 -18.55 -15.08
C ASN A 117 2.90 -18.29 -15.73
N GLU A 118 1.80 -18.52 -15.01
CA GLU A 118 0.46 -18.27 -15.53
C GLU A 118 0.20 -16.76 -15.67
N VAL A 119 -0.26 -16.36 -16.86
CA VAL A 119 -0.52 -14.95 -17.18
C VAL A 119 -1.98 -14.62 -16.86
N LEU A 120 -2.23 -14.29 -15.60
CA LEU A 120 -3.57 -13.90 -15.15
C LEU A 120 -4.00 -12.52 -15.67
N PHE A 121 -3.03 -11.61 -15.83
CA PHE A 121 -3.29 -10.22 -16.19
C PHE A 121 -2.92 -9.94 -17.65
N ASN A 122 -3.71 -9.10 -18.33
CA ASN A 122 -3.38 -8.57 -19.65
C ASN A 122 -2.30 -7.46 -19.52
N THR A 123 -1.06 -7.87 -19.30
CA THR A 123 0.07 -6.95 -19.06
C THR A 123 0.76 -6.55 -20.35
N TRP A 124 1.01 -5.25 -20.46
CA TRP A 124 1.75 -4.61 -21.54
C TRP A 124 3.04 -3.98 -21.00
N GLU A 125 4.01 -3.79 -21.89
CA GLU A 125 5.31 -3.19 -21.62
C GLU A 125 5.46 -1.91 -22.44
N VAL A 126 5.91 -0.83 -21.79
CA VAL A 126 6.57 0.31 -22.44
C VAL A 126 8.07 0.04 -22.42
N THR A 127 8.74 0.13 -23.57
CA THR A 127 10.21 0.10 -23.66
C THR A 127 10.76 1.44 -24.09
N VAL A 128 11.93 1.80 -23.57
CA VAL A 128 12.69 3.00 -23.96
C VAL A 128 14.12 2.57 -24.27
N ARG A 129 14.56 2.78 -25.51
CA ARG A 129 15.89 2.42 -26.01
C ARG A 129 16.71 3.65 -26.36
N ASP A 130 17.97 3.69 -25.93
CA ASP A 130 18.94 4.71 -26.34
C ASP A 130 19.24 4.56 -27.83
N ARG A 131 19.01 5.62 -28.62
CA ARG A 131 19.20 5.59 -30.08
C ARG A 131 20.64 5.34 -30.52
N VAL A 132 21.61 5.78 -29.74
CA VAL A 132 23.02 5.68 -30.10
C VAL A 132 23.55 4.32 -29.69
N ARG A 133 23.24 3.88 -28.48
CA ARG A 133 23.73 2.60 -27.93
C ARG A 133 22.89 1.40 -28.35
N GLN A 134 21.66 1.62 -28.81
CA GLN A 134 20.66 0.60 -29.11
C GLN A 134 20.34 -0.31 -27.91
N GLN A 135 20.48 0.23 -26.70
CA GLN A 135 20.29 -0.49 -25.43
C GLN A 135 18.96 -0.12 -24.78
N LEU A 136 18.29 -1.09 -24.16
CA LEU A 136 17.15 -0.85 -23.27
C LEU A 136 17.61 -0.08 -22.03
N VAL A 137 17.03 1.11 -21.83
CA VAL A 137 17.39 2.02 -20.73
C VAL A 137 16.23 2.30 -19.78
N ALA A 138 15.00 1.98 -20.18
CA ALA A 138 13.86 1.94 -19.29
C ALA A 138 12.80 0.97 -19.80
N SER A 139 12.07 0.40 -18.86
CA SER A 139 10.89 -0.40 -19.13
C SER A 139 9.85 -0.17 -18.04
N SER A 140 8.57 -0.17 -18.39
CA SER A 140 7.51 -0.26 -17.40
C SER A 140 6.39 -1.19 -17.84
N TYR A 141 5.76 -1.83 -16.86
CA TYR A 141 4.73 -2.83 -17.04
C TYR A 141 3.43 -2.31 -16.45
N PHE A 142 2.36 -2.47 -17.22
CA PHE A 142 1.04 -2.01 -16.84
C PHE A 142 -0.04 -2.98 -17.29
N ASP A 143 -1.05 -3.16 -16.46
CA ASP A 143 -2.17 -4.07 -16.74
C ASP A 143 -3.33 -3.31 -17.37
N LEU A 144 -3.94 -3.91 -18.38
CA LEU A 144 -5.10 -3.37 -19.07
C LEU A 144 -6.39 -4.01 -18.57
N GLY A 145 -7.29 -3.17 -18.06
CA GLY A 145 -8.69 -3.48 -17.81
C GLY A 145 -9.57 -3.18 -19.03
N GLY A 146 -10.88 -3.22 -18.86
CA GLY A 146 -11.83 -2.89 -19.93
C GLY A 146 -11.86 -1.40 -20.23
N ARG A 147 -11.62 -0.57 -19.21
CA ARG A 147 -11.70 0.90 -19.27
C ARG A 147 -10.56 1.59 -18.53
N SER A 148 -9.64 0.83 -17.97
CA SER A 148 -8.59 1.35 -17.10
C SER A 148 -7.24 0.71 -17.42
N ALA A 149 -6.18 1.36 -16.99
CA ALA A 149 -4.85 0.76 -16.92
C ALA A 149 -4.23 0.95 -15.53
N ALA A 150 -3.47 -0.02 -15.05
CA ALA A 150 -2.76 0.05 -13.78
C ALA A 150 -1.25 -0.12 -13.98
N SER A 151 -0.45 0.84 -13.53
CA SER A 151 1.01 0.76 -13.59
C SER A 151 1.52 -0.14 -12.46
N ILE A 152 2.34 -1.14 -12.80
CA ILE A 152 2.74 -2.22 -11.89
C ILE A 152 4.21 -2.10 -11.51
N LEU A 153 5.10 -2.06 -12.51
CA LEU A 153 6.55 -2.03 -12.29
C LEU A 153 7.18 -1.02 -13.26
N GLY A 154 8.10 -0.19 -12.76
CA GLY A 154 8.90 0.69 -13.59
C GLY A 154 10.38 0.54 -13.25
N ILE A 155 11.19 0.22 -14.25
CA ILE A 155 12.65 0.09 -14.15
C ILE A 155 13.33 1.03 -15.14
N PHE A 156 14.48 1.56 -14.73
CA PHE A 156 15.28 2.42 -15.59
C PHE A 156 16.74 2.39 -15.20
N ASP A 157 17.60 2.79 -16.14
CA ASP A 157 19.03 2.93 -15.91
C ASP A 157 19.31 4.10 -14.96
N PRO A 158 19.84 3.86 -13.74
CA PRO A 158 20.11 4.91 -12.76
C PRO A 158 21.11 5.97 -13.26
N ASP A 159 22.01 5.62 -14.19
CA ASP A 159 22.99 6.55 -14.77
C ASP A 159 22.30 7.61 -15.66
N LEU A 160 21.06 7.34 -16.08
CA LEU A 160 20.23 8.21 -16.91
C LEU A 160 19.12 8.91 -16.10
N LYS A 161 19.28 9.01 -14.77
CA LYS A 161 18.31 9.67 -13.87
C LYS A 161 17.95 11.10 -14.30
N SER A 162 18.86 11.84 -14.93
CA SER A 162 18.63 13.20 -15.44
C SER A 162 17.57 13.29 -16.55
N PHE A 163 17.22 12.17 -17.19
CA PHE A 163 16.16 12.05 -18.18
C PHE A 163 14.80 11.68 -17.58
N SER A 164 14.74 11.45 -16.26
CA SER A 164 13.51 11.08 -15.54
C SER A 164 12.78 9.88 -16.16
N LEU A 165 13.53 8.86 -16.57
CA LEU A 165 13.02 7.76 -17.40
C LEU A 165 11.85 7.01 -16.74
N GLY A 166 11.90 6.72 -15.44
CA GLY A 166 10.77 6.08 -14.76
C GLY A 166 9.48 6.91 -14.77
N TYR A 167 9.57 8.25 -14.69
CA TYR A 167 8.39 9.11 -14.85
C TYR A 167 7.99 9.27 -16.32
N TYR A 168 8.95 9.22 -17.24
CA TYR A 168 8.71 9.30 -18.67
C TYR A 168 7.90 8.09 -19.16
N THR A 169 8.22 6.87 -18.70
CA THR A 169 7.44 5.69 -19.09
C THR A 169 5.98 5.76 -18.62
N MET A 170 5.71 6.27 -17.41
CA MET A 170 4.34 6.53 -16.96
C MET A 170 3.58 7.52 -17.87
N LEU A 171 4.26 8.53 -18.42
CA LEU A 171 3.63 9.44 -19.38
C LEU A 171 3.32 8.75 -20.72
N LEU A 172 4.16 7.80 -21.14
CA LEU A 172 3.92 6.98 -22.33
C LEU A 172 2.76 6.01 -22.11
N GLU A 173 2.63 5.42 -20.91
CA GLU A 173 1.45 4.62 -20.52
C GLU A 173 0.17 5.47 -20.61
N ILE A 174 0.17 6.69 -20.07
CA ILE A 174 -0.97 7.60 -20.18
C ILE A 174 -1.25 7.97 -21.65
N GLU A 175 -0.21 8.24 -22.45
CA GLU A 175 -0.39 8.54 -23.89
C GLU A 175 -1.07 7.37 -24.62
N HIS A 176 -0.66 6.14 -24.33
CA HIS A 176 -1.32 4.93 -24.84
C HIS A 176 -2.77 4.85 -24.37
N CYS A 177 -3.04 5.06 -23.08
CA CYS A 177 -4.39 5.04 -22.53
C CYS A 177 -5.33 6.04 -23.22
N LEU A 178 -4.84 7.25 -23.49
CA LEU A 178 -5.59 8.28 -24.21
C LEU A 178 -5.89 7.86 -25.65
N GLN A 179 -4.93 7.23 -26.34
CA GLN A 179 -5.12 6.73 -27.71
C GLN A 179 -6.15 5.59 -27.78
N GLN A 180 -6.18 4.72 -26.75
CA GLN A 180 -7.13 3.60 -26.65
C GLN A 180 -8.49 4.01 -26.06
N GLY A 181 -8.64 5.25 -25.56
CA GLY A 181 -9.89 5.72 -24.96
C GLY A 181 -10.16 5.17 -23.56
N PHE A 182 -9.13 4.74 -22.82
CA PHE A 182 -9.28 4.38 -21.41
C PHE A 182 -9.66 5.61 -20.56
N ARG A 183 -10.48 5.36 -19.55
CA ARG A 183 -11.00 6.37 -18.65
C ARG A 183 -10.10 6.59 -17.45
N TYR A 184 -9.53 5.54 -16.87
CA TYR A 184 -8.79 5.65 -15.63
C TYR A 184 -7.37 5.11 -15.76
N TYR A 185 -6.42 5.80 -15.13
CA TYR A 185 -5.05 5.34 -14.98
C TYR A 185 -4.69 5.25 -13.50
N TYR A 186 -4.26 4.07 -13.04
CA TYR A 186 -3.97 3.76 -11.65
C TYR A 186 -2.44 3.61 -11.45
N PRO A 187 -1.72 4.65 -11.01
CA PRO A 187 -0.26 4.61 -10.82
C PRO A 187 0.18 3.94 -9.50
N GLY A 188 -0.73 3.26 -8.80
CA GLY A 188 -0.50 2.69 -7.46
C GLY A 188 -0.84 3.69 -6.35
N TYR A 189 -0.05 3.69 -5.28
CA TYR A 189 -0.27 4.52 -4.09
C TYR A 189 0.82 5.60 -3.90
N VAL A 190 0.49 6.57 -3.04
CA VAL A 190 1.41 7.51 -2.40
C VAL A 190 1.45 7.26 -0.90
N VAL A 191 2.50 7.75 -0.24
CA VAL A 191 2.75 7.51 1.18
C VAL A 191 2.96 8.86 1.88
N PRO A 192 1.94 9.38 2.60
CA PRO A 192 2.10 10.54 3.46
C PRO A 192 3.33 10.42 4.36
N GLY A 193 4.09 11.51 4.51
CA GLY A 193 5.33 11.52 5.27
C GLY A 193 6.53 10.82 4.61
N TYR A 194 6.39 10.27 3.39
CA TYR A 194 7.48 9.64 2.64
C TYR A 194 7.48 10.05 1.16
N GLN A 195 8.17 11.15 0.88
CA GLN A 195 8.14 11.88 -0.41
C GLN A 195 8.58 11.08 -1.65
N ARG A 196 9.16 9.89 -1.46
CA ARG A 196 9.64 9.05 -2.55
C ARG A 196 8.55 8.71 -3.56
N PHE A 197 7.29 8.62 -3.15
CA PHE A 197 6.17 8.24 -4.02
C PHE A 197 5.39 9.45 -4.57
N ASP A 198 5.69 10.67 -4.13
CA ASP A 198 4.95 11.89 -4.49
C ASP A 198 5.05 12.24 -5.97
N TYR A 199 6.05 11.70 -6.69
CA TYR A 199 6.23 11.96 -8.11
C TYR A 199 5.00 11.55 -8.95
N LYS A 200 4.18 10.61 -8.46
CA LYS A 200 2.94 10.15 -9.09
C LYS A 200 1.85 11.22 -9.08
N LEU A 201 1.82 12.08 -8.05
CA LEU A 201 0.89 13.22 -7.99
C LEU A 201 1.18 14.27 -9.08
N ARG A 202 2.36 14.23 -9.70
CA ARG A 202 2.73 15.14 -10.80
C ARG A 202 2.11 14.75 -12.14
N LEU A 203 1.50 13.55 -12.24
CA LEU A 203 0.91 13.04 -13.47
C LEU A 203 -0.31 13.88 -13.91
N GLY A 204 -1.09 14.40 -12.97
CA GLY A 204 -2.28 15.18 -13.27
C GLY A 204 -3.08 15.50 -12.02
N LYS A 205 -4.38 15.77 -12.20
CA LYS A 205 -5.32 15.89 -11.09
C LYS A 205 -5.62 14.49 -10.57
N ALA A 206 -4.94 14.09 -9.50
CA ALA A 206 -5.15 12.80 -8.88
C ALA A 206 -6.44 12.77 -8.05
N GLU A 207 -7.05 11.61 -7.99
CA GLU A 207 -8.06 11.23 -7.01
C GLU A 207 -7.44 10.20 -6.05
N TYR A 208 -7.86 10.22 -4.80
CA TYR A 208 -7.49 9.20 -3.80
C TYR A 208 -8.70 8.33 -3.45
N PHE A 209 -8.45 7.08 -3.09
CA PHE A 209 -9.49 6.19 -2.57
C PHE A 209 -9.71 6.47 -1.07
N ASP A 210 -10.88 7.00 -0.73
CA ASP A 210 -11.29 7.25 0.65
C ASP A 210 -12.01 6.03 1.23
N ILE A 211 -11.36 5.35 2.18
CA ILE A 211 -11.89 4.16 2.85
C ILE A 211 -13.21 4.41 3.61
N ARG A 212 -13.47 5.67 4.00
CA ARG A 212 -14.67 6.04 4.78
C ARG A 212 -15.90 6.00 3.88
N THR A 213 -15.80 6.60 2.70
CA THR A 213 -16.87 6.68 1.70
C THR A 213 -16.83 5.54 0.68
N GLU A 214 -15.75 4.76 0.63
CA GLU A 214 -15.48 3.74 -0.40
C GLU A 214 -15.52 4.34 -1.82
N GLY A 215 -15.08 5.59 -1.93
CA GLY A 215 -15.17 6.41 -3.13
C GLY A 215 -13.84 7.05 -3.50
N TRP A 216 -13.74 7.47 -4.76
CA TRP A 216 -12.62 8.24 -5.25
C TRP A 216 -12.92 9.73 -5.16
N LEU A 217 -12.11 10.46 -4.40
CA LEU A 217 -12.27 11.89 -4.13
C LEU A 217 -11.04 12.67 -4.64
N PRO A 218 -11.17 13.96 -4.98
CA PRO A 218 -10.03 14.77 -5.43
C PRO A 218 -8.89 14.79 -4.38
N TYR A 219 -7.66 14.50 -4.80
CA TYR A 219 -6.50 14.44 -3.89
C TYR A 219 -6.20 15.79 -3.23
N ASN A 220 -6.53 16.90 -3.87
CA ASN A 220 -6.34 18.24 -3.30
C ASN A 220 -7.29 18.56 -2.14
N GLU A 221 -8.33 17.75 -1.93
CA GLU A 221 -9.25 17.86 -0.78
C GLU A 221 -8.80 16.96 0.39
N PHE A 222 -7.84 16.06 0.15
CA PHE A 222 -7.30 15.15 1.16
C PHE A 222 -6.40 15.89 2.15
N ASN A 223 -6.67 15.76 3.44
CA ASN A 223 -5.74 16.21 4.49
C ASN A 223 -4.95 15.01 5.05
N PRO A 224 -3.73 14.74 4.56
CA PRO A 224 -2.97 13.56 4.98
C PRO A 224 -2.68 13.55 6.50
N ASP A 225 -2.48 14.71 7.13
CA ASP A 225 -2.08 14.78 8.54
C ASP A 225 -3.22 14.44 9.52
N ALA A 226 -4.46 14.35 9.04
CA ALA A 226 -5.63 14.05 9.87
C ALA A 226 -6.50 12.91 9.32
N GLU A 227 -6.51 12.74 7.99
CA GLU A 227 -7.41 11.81 7.33
C GLU A 227 -6.74 10.49 6.97
N ALA A 228 -5.42 10.48 6.77
CA ALA A 228 -4.72 9.25 6.44
C ALA A 228 -4.83 8.21 7.58
N PRO A 229 -4.97 6.91 7.26
CA PRO A 229 -5.29 5.88 8.25
C PRO A 229 -4.35 5.81 9.46
N VAL A 230 -3.03 5.85 9.25
CA VAL A 230 -2.03 5.81 10.33
C VAL A 230 -2.11 7.07 11.19
N GLU A 231 -2.17 8.23 10.55
CA GLU A 231 -2.19 9.54 11.20
C GLU A 231 -3.46 9.70 12.06
N ALA A 232 -4.60 9.24 11.55
CA ALA A 232 -5.87 9.19 12.27
C ALA A 232 -5.79 8.31 13.53
N GLN A 233 -5.16 7.14 13.44
CA GLN A 233 -4.96 6.25 14.58
C GLN A 233 -4.04 6.86 15.63
N GLN A 234 -2.90 7.40 15.22
CA GLN A 234 -1.95 8.03 16.12
C GLN A 234 -2.60 9.19 16.89
N LEU A 235 -3.30 10.08 16.19
CA LEU A 235 -3.98 11.22 16.81
C LEU A 235 -5.05 10.76 17.80
N ALA A 236 -5.88 9.79 17.42
CA ALA A 236 -6.96 9.29 18.27
C ALA A 236 -6.41 8.57 19.52
N LEU A 237 -5.42 7.69 19.36
CA LEU A 237 -4.84 6.95 20.47
C LEU A 237 -3.98 7.84 21.38
N ALA A 238 -3.32 8.86 20.84
CA ALA A 238 -2.64 9.88 21.66
C ALA A 238 -3.64 10.61 22.58
N ARG A 239 -4.79 11.03 22.04
CA ARG A 239 -5.88 11.62 22.85
C ARG A 239 -6.39 10.66 23.90
N PHE A 240 -6.54 9.37 23.56
CA PHE A 240 -6.92 8.36 24.55
C PHE A 240 -5.89 8.27 25.68
N THR A 241 -4.59 8.21 25.37
CA THR A 241 -3.55 8.16 26.40
C THR A 241 -3.50 9.41 27.27
N GLU A 242 -3.83 10.59 26.75
CA GLU A 242 -3.95 11.82 27.54
C GLU A 242 -5.10 11.76 28.55
N VAL A 243 -6.25 11.22 28.14
CA VAL A 243 -7.45 11.08 28.98
C VAL A 243 -7.28 9.96 30.00
N TYR A 244 -6.83 8.78 29.58
CA TYR A 244 -6.72 7.58 30.41
C TYR A 244 -5.44 7.54 31.24
N GLY A 245 -4.33 8.14 30.79
CA GLY A 245 -3.02 8.08 31.45
C GLY A 245 -2.97 8.69 32.86
N ARG A 246 -4.01 9.44 33.26
CA ARG A 246 -4.22 9.87 34.65
C ARG A 246 -4.49 8.70 35.60
N GLN A 247 -4.97 7.57 35.07
CA GLN A 247 -5.31 6.37 35.80
C GLN A 247 -4.18 5.34 35.79
N ASP A 248 -3.40 5.30 34.70
CA ASP A 248 -2.22 4.43 34.55
C ASP A 248 -1.13 5.17 33.78
N ALA A 249 -0.09 5.61 34.49
CA ALA A 249 1.04 6.34 33.91
C ALA A 249 1.93 5.48 32.97
N GLY A 250 1.75 4.14 32.97
CA GLY A 250 2.46 3.22 32.09
C GLY A 250 1.79 3.03 30.73
N VAL A 251 0.56 3.51 30.55
CA VAL A 251 -0.18 3.38 29.29
C VAL A 251 0.42 4.26 28.21
N ARG A 252 0.78 3.62 27.10
CA ARG A 252 1.29 4.28 25.89
C ARG A 252 0.77 3.61 24.63
N VAL A 253 0.77 4.37 23.55
CA VAL A 253 0.56 3.83 22.20
C VAL A 253 1.72 2.92 21.84
N LYS A 254 1.41 1.72 21.35
CA LYS A 254 2.36 0.74 20.87
C LYS A 254 2.15 0.45 19.39
N ILE A 255 3.22 0.06 18.73
CA ILE A 255 3.25 -0.39 17.34
C ILE A 255 3.03 -1.89 17.32
N TYR A 256 2.12 -2.35 16.47
CA TYR A 256 1.89 -3.75 16.19
C TYR A 256 2.33 -4.01 14.74
N PRO A 257 3.47 -4.67 14.48
CA PRO A 257 3.99 -4.88 13.13
C PRO A 257 3.30 -6.04 12.39
N LEU A 258 2.48 -6.85 13.08
CA LEU A 258 1.87 -8.07 12.53
C LEU A 258 0.44 -7.85 12.01
N PHE A 259 0.04 -6.60 11.75
CA PHE A 259 -1.31 -6.25 11.25
C PHE A 259 -1.63 -6.85 9.87
N GLU A 260 -0.60 -7.20 9.10
CA GLU A 260 -0.74 -7.81 7.77
C GLU A 260 -0.96 -9.33 7.84
N ALA A 261 -1.12 -9.93 9.02
CA ALA A 261 -1.33 -11.37 9.16
C ALA A 261 -2.50 -11.89 8.30
N GLY A 262 -3.53 -11.08 8.10
CA GLY A 262 -4.66 -11.37 7.21
C GLY A 262 -4.28 -11.62 5.75
N LEU A 263 -3.17 -11.06 5.25
CA LEU A 263 -2.68 -11.31 3.88
C LEU A 263 -2.11 -12.73 3.70
N TYR A 264 -1.69 -13.36 4.81
CA TYR A 264 -1.09 -14.69 4.86
C TYR A 264 -2.04 -15.70 5.49
N ASP A 265 -3.32 -15.34 5.64
CA ASP A 265 -4.25 -16.11 6.43
C ASP A 265 -4.54 -17.49 5.82
N ILE A 266 -4.03 -18.52 6.50
CA ILE A 266 -4.26 -19.93 6.19
C ILE A 266 -5.46 -20.48 6.98
N TRP A 267 -5.88 -19.80 8.04
CA TRP A 267 -6.77 -20.32 9.08
C TRP A 267 -8.13 -19.62 9.16
N ASN A 268 -8.33 -18.55 8.39
CA ASN A 268 -9.54 -17.72 8.39
C ASN A 268 -9.88 -17.20 9.80
N ASP A 269 -8.86 -16.67 10.49
CA ASP A 269 -8.93 -16.18 11.88
C ASP A 269 -9.19 -14.66 11.92
N ASP A 270 -9.81 -14.17 12.98
CA ASP A 270 -10.09 -12.74 13.19
C ASP A 270 -8.83 -11.97 13.65
N TYR A 271 -7.79 -11.89 12.82
CA TYR A 271 -6.54 -11.18 13.16
C TYR A 271 -6.76 -9.73 13.53
N PHE A 272 -5.97 -9.22 14.47
CA PHE A 272 -5.97 -7.80 14.82
C PHE A 272 -5.45 -6.94 13.66
N PRO A 273 -6.25 -6.05 13.04
CA PRO A 273 -5.94 -5.48 11.74
C PRO A 273 -5.27 -4.09 11.80
N TYR A 274 -4.90 -3.60 12.98
CA TYR A 274 -4.45 -2.23 13.18
C TYR A 274 -2.95 -2.15 13.52
N PRO A 275 -2.18 -1.22 12.95
CA PRO A 275 -0.76 -1.07 13.24
C PRO A 275 -0.47 -0.39 14.59
N TYR A 276 -1.48 0.24 15.22
CA TYR A 276 -1.36 0.87 16.53
C TYR A 276 -2.41 0.36 17.49
N LEU A 277 -1.99 0.18 18.75
CA LEU A 277 -2.86 -0.21 19.85
C LEU A 277 -2.37 0.37 21.17
N VAL A 278 -3.26 0.36 22.17
CA VAL A 278 -2.90 0.59 23.57
C VAL A 278 -3.28 -0.66 24.34
N SER A 279 -2.30 -1.35 24.92
CA SER A 279 -2.53 -2.55 25.75
C SER A 279 -2.83 -2.15 27.20
N LEU A 280 -3.89 -2.70 27.80
CA LEU A 280 -4.25 -2.48 29.20
C LEU A 280 -3.82 -3.67 30.07
N GLY A 281 -3.26 -3.42 31.26
CA GLY A 281 -3.00 -4.46 32.27
C GLY A 281 -1.77 -5.36 32.05
N GLY A 282 -0.70 -4.86 31.42
CA GLY A 282 0.56 -5.58 31.18
C GLY A 282 0.53 -6.55 29.98
N GLN A 283 1.67 -6.74 29.30
CA GLN A 283 1.78 -7.57 28.07
C GLN A 283 1.41 -9.05 28.30
N SER A 284 1.64 -9.59 29.50
CA SER A 284 1.49 -11.02 29.81
C SER A 284 0.10 -11.42 30.31
N ARG A 285 -0.90 -10.54 30.22
CA ARG A 285 -2.26 -10.82 30.70
C ARG A 285 -3.05 -11.59 29.64
N HIS A 286 -3.78 -12.60 30.09
CA HIS A 286 -4.65 -13.41 29.23
C HIS A 286 -6.08 -13.42 29.79
N PRO A 287 -7.09 -12.99 29.01
CA PRO A 287 -6.97 -12.38 27.68
C PRO A 287 -6.37 -10.96 27.71
N LEU A 288 -5.81 -10.51 26.59
CA LEU A 288 -5.24 -9.18 26.45
C LEU A 288 -6.35 -8.19 26.10
N ILE A 289 -6.49 -7.13 26.89
CA ILE A 289 -7.43 -6.05 26.57
C ILE A 289 -6.68 -4.93 25.87
N VAL A 290 -7.16 -4.53 24.68
CA VAL A 290 -6.55 -3.47 23.90
C VAL A 290 -7.55 -2.41 23.49
N VAL A 291 -7.09 -1.16 23.45
CA VAL A 291 -7.80 -0.06 22.80
C VAL A 291 -7.18 0.16 21.42
N ALA A 292 -8.01 0.12 20.40
CA ALA A 292 -7.66 0.41 19.03
C ALA A 292 -8.53 1.56 18.50
N PHE A 293 -8.14 2.12 17.35
CA PHE A 293 -8.95 3.09 16.63
C PHE A 293 -9.11 2.65 15.19
N ASP A 294 -10.35 2.66 14.70
CA ASP A 294 -10.67 2.33 13.32
C ASP A 294 -10.78 3.61 12.49
N PRO A 295 -9.85 3.83 11.52
CA PRO A 295 -9.84 5.04 10.72
C PRO A 295 -10.99 5.12 9.69
N LYS A 296 -11.64 4.01 9.35
CA LYS A 296 -12.78 3.97 8.42
C LYS A 296 -14.05 4.48 9.09
N VAL A 297 -14.39 3.96 10.27
CA VAL A 297 -15.61 4.39 10.99
C VAL A 297 -15.36 5.52 11.99
N ARG A 298 -14.09 5.90 12.22
CA ARG A 298 -13.65 6.96 13.15
C ARG A 298 -14.10 6.70 14.59
N GLN A 299 -13.90 5.47 15.06
CA GLN A 299 -14.33 5.04 16.39
C GLN A 299 -13.21 4.30 17.11
N TYR A 300 -13.18 4.48 18.43
CA TYR A 300 -12.42 3.66 19.35
C TYR A 300 -13.11 2.30 19.50
N TYR A 301 -12.27 1.26 19.55
CA TYR A 301 -12.67 -0.09 19.89
C TYR A 301 -11.93 -0.53 21.15
N LEU A 302 -12.69 -1.06 22.12
CA LEU A 302 -12.16 -1.82 23.23
C LEU A 302 -12.31 -3.29 22.89
N LEU A 303 -11.19 -4.00 22.77
CA LEU A 303 -11.15 -5.34 22.22
C LEU A 303 -10.55 -6.31 23.24
N GLU A 304 -11.16 -7.49 23.32
CA GLU A 304 -10.54 -8.65 23.96
C GLU A 304 -9.80 -9.46 22.89
N CYS A 305 -8.48 -9.58 23.03
CA CYS A 305 -7.60 -10.28 22.11
C CYS A 305 -7.00 -11.53 22.77
N ARG A 306 -6.79 -12.57 21.95
CA ARG A 306 -6.01 -13.76 22.31
C ARG A 306 -4.66 -13.73 21.61
N HIS A 307 -3.65 -14.28 22.27
CA HIS A 307 -2.34 -14.51 21.66
C HIS A 307 -2.39 -15.79 20.85
N MET A 308 -1.79 -15.77 19.67
CA MET A 308 -1.73 -16.91 18.76
C MET A 308 -0.37 -17.60 18.83
N ILE A 309 -0.41 -18.91 19.05
CA ILE A 309 0.78 -19.75 19.17
C ILE A 309 1.52 -19.85 17.82
N GLN A 310 0.80 -19.65 16.71
CA GLN A 310 1.28 -19.78 15.34
C GLN A 310 2.13 -18.60 14.85
N THR A 311 2.50 -17.64 15.70
CA THR A 311 3.30 -16.46 15.30
C THR A 311 4.53 -16.86 14.48
N GLN A 312 5.27 -17.88 14.91
CA GLN A 312 6.49 -18.37 14.27
C GLN A 312 6.26 -19.12 12.94
N LEU A 313 5.01 -19.51 12.63
CA LEU A 313 4.64 -20.12 11.35
C LEU A 313 4.42 -19.07 10.25
N MET A 314 4.08 -17.83 10.63
CA MET A 314 3.76 -16.75 9.69
C MET A 314 4.89 -15.73 9.56
N PHE A 315 5.64 -15.49 10.64
CA PHE A 315 6.69 -14.49 10.69
C PHE A 315 8.02 -15.11 11.10
N ASN A 316 9.08 -14.76 10.37
CA ASN A 316 10.41 -15.28 10.67
C ASN A 316 10.97 -14.69 11.97
N ALA A 317 11.81 -15.46 12.66
CA ALA A 317 12.33 -15.07 13.98
C ALA A 317 13.20 -13.82 13.94
N GLU A 318 14.01 -13.63 12.89
CA GLU A 318 14.87 -12.46 12.72
C GLU A 318 14.07 -11.16 12.59
N TYR A 319 12.94 -11.20 11.88
CA TYR A 319 12.01 -10.07 11.74
C TYR A 319 11.40 -9.71 13.10
N LEU A 320 10.93 -10.70 13.86
CA LEU A 320 10.38 -10.47 15.20
C LEU A 320 11.43 -9.93 16.17
N GLN A 321 12.67 -10.44 16.10
CA GLN A 321 13.80 -9.97 16.91
C GLN A 321 14.24 -8.55 16.53
N SER A 322 13.90 -8.05 15.35
CA SER A 322 14.21 -6.65 14.99
C SER A 322 13.42 -5.60 15.81
N PHE A 323 12.44 -6.05 16.60
CA PHE A 323 11.58 -5.22 17.44
C PHE A 323 11.86 -5.45 18.94
N GLU A 324 13.01 -5.00 19.42
CA GLU A 324 13.43 -5.22 20.83
C GLU A 324 12.90 -4.16 21.81
N SER A 325 12.22 -3.11 21.33
CA SER A 325 11.75 -2.04 22.20
C SER A 325 10.40 -2.34 22.84
N ASN A 326 10.21 -1.74 24.00
CA ASN A 326 9.00 -1.78 24.81
C ASN A 326 7.80 -1.07 24.11
N ASP A 327 8.02 -0.52 22.92
CA ASP A 327 7.04 0.18 22.08
C ASP A 327 6.33 -0.75 21.10
N PHE A 328 6.80 -2.01 20.95
CA PHE A 328 6.20 -2.98 20.04
C PHE A 328 5.35 -4.04 20.77
N VAL A 329 4.37 -4.58 20.05
CA VAL A 329 3.68 -5.82 20.39
C VAL A 329 4.00 -6.84 19.31
N THR A 330 4.79 -7.87 19.63
CA THR A 330 5.33 -8.83 18.66
C THR A 330 4.69 -10.22 18.75
N GLU A 331 3.69 -10.38 19.61
CA GLU A 331 2.88 -11.58 19.71
C GLU A 331 1.67 -11.45 18.79
N LEU A 332 1.42 -12.43 17.92
CA LEU A 332 0.30 -12.40 16.98
C LEU A 332 -1.02 -12.39 17.73
N LEU A 333 -1.88 -11.43 17.41
CA LEU A 333 -3.17 -11.22 18.07
C LEU A 333 -4.34 -11.58 17.15
N ALA A 334 -5.33 -12.27 17.72
CA ALA A 334 -6.67 -12.41 17.14
C ALA A 334 -7.71 -11.79 18.07
N VAL A 335 -8.66 -11.08 17.50
CA VAL A 335 -9.78 -10.45 18.19
C VAL A 335 -10.80 -11.52 18.55
N ARG A 336 -11.03 -11.71 19.84
CA ARG A 336 -12.05 -12.65 20.34
C ARG A 336 -13.41 -11.98 20.45
N GLN A 337 -13.43 -10.73 20.92
CA GLN A 337 -14.67 -9.99 21.13
C GLN A 337 -14.44 -8.49 21.07
N VAL A 338 -15.42 -7.76 20.51
CA VAL A 338 -15.56 -6.32 20.68
C VAL A 338 -16.35 -6.03 21.96
N LEU A 339 -15.70 -5.42 22.95
CA LEU A 339 -16.31 -5.08 24.24
C LEU A 339 -17.04 -3.74 24.18
N LEU A 340 -16.48 -2.77 23.46
CA LEU A 340 -17.07 -1.44 23.26
C LEU A 340 -16.66 -0.88 21.89
N GLN A 341 -17.57 -0.12 21.30
CA GLN A 341 -17.34 0.70 20.11
C GLN A 341 -17.94 2.08 20.36
N THR A 342 -17.13 3.14 20.24
CA THR A 342 -17.58 4.51 20.51
C THR A 342 -16.72 5.55 19.78
N ALA A 343 -17.33 6.67 19.35
CA ALA A 343 -16.58 7.82 18.84
C ALA A 343 -16.00 8.70 19.96
N ASP A 344 -16.50 8.54 21.20
CA ASP A 344 -16.12 9.36 22.34
C ASP A 344 -14.96 8.74 23.13
N VAL A 345 -13.86 9.49 23.21
CA VAL A 345 -12.65 9.13 23.95
C VAL A 345 -12.90 8.99 25.46
N HIS A 346 -13.81 9.79 26.04
CA HIS A 346 -14.13 9.72 27.46
C HIS A 346 -14.90 8.43 27.78
N HIS A 347 -15.86 8.07 26.95
CA HIS A 347 -16.65 6.85 27.12
C HIS A 347 -15.78 5.58 27.06
N VAL A 348 -14.83 5.50 26.11
CA VAL A 348 -13.90 4.35 26.08
C VAL A 348 -12.96 4.35 27.29
N ALA A 349 -12.49 5.50 27.76
CA ALA A 349 -11.64 5.58 28.95
C ALA A 349 -12.39 5.16 30.23
N GLU A 350 -13.64 5.59 30.40
CA GLU A 350 -14.50 5.18 31.52
C GLU A 350 -14.75 3.67 31.51
N ALA A 351 -15.01 3.09 30.34
CA ALA A 351 -15.16 1.64 30.20
C ALA A 351 -13.88 0.89 30.58
N CYS A 352 -12.70 1.41 30.22
CA CYS A 352 -11.41 0.83 30.61
C CYS A 352 -11.23 0.85 32.14
N VAL A 353 -11.62 1.93 32.81
CA VAL A 353 -11.60 2.01 34.29
C VAL A 353 -12.58 1.01 34.91
N ALA A 354 -13.79 0.89 34.36
CA ALA A 354 -14.84 0.00 34.87
C ALA A 354 -14.46 -1.49 34.78
N LEU A 355 -13.62 -1.87 33.83
CA LEU A 355 -13.11 -3.25 33.71
C LEU A 355 -12.17 -3.67 34.86
N ASN A 356 -11.87 -2.77 35.81
CA ASN A 356 -11.05 -3.02 37.01
C ASN A 356 -9.78 -3.80 36.67
N LEU A 357 -9.06 -3.31 35.66
CA LEU A 357 -7.84 -3.90 35.13
C LEU A 357 -6.66 -3.52 36.05
N GLY A 358 -6.71 -4.00 37.29
CA GLY A 358 -5.70 -3.77 38.32
C GLY A 358 -4.31 -4.26 37.94
#